data_AF-A0A848M7K8-F1
#
_entry.id   AF-A0A848M7K8-F1
#
_cell.length_a   1.000
_cell.length_b   1.000
_cell.length_c   1.000
_cell.angle_alpha   90.00
_cell.angle_beta   90.00
_cell.angle_gamma   90.00
#
_symmetry.space_group_name_H-M   'P 1'
#
loop_
_entity.id
_entity.type
_entity.pdbx_description
1 polymer ?
#
loop_
_entity_poly.entity_id
_entity_poly.type
_entity_poly.pdbx_seq_one_letter_code
_entity_poly.pdbx_strand_id
1 'polypeptide(L)'
;MGFDMKGFEEFNSSPEELDQKTRELENNRSVPVEQVLTPDFMAKYANSASVEHFFEAGGFLVKNDEDFDALPQEPLDQYVRETSSFDSFQDMVDKAVREYIVRNLGF
;
A
#
# COMPACT_ATOMS: atom_id res chain seq x y z
N MET A 1 -17.48 -0.41 -29.79
CA MET A 1 -16.30 -0.90 -29.05
C MET A 1 -16.69 -0.99 -27.59
N GLY A 2 -16.98 -2.19 -27.10
CA GLY A 2 -17.28 -2.43 -25.70
C GLY A 2 -16.00 -2.93 -25.03
N PHE A 3 -15.57 -2.25 -23.97
CA PHE A 3 -14.46 -2.73 -23.15
C PHE A 3 -14.99 -3.84 -22.24
N ASP A 4 -14.45 -5.04 -22.41
CA ASP A 4 -14.72 -6.24 -21.62
C ASP A 4 -13.81 -6.19 -20.37
N MET A 5 -14.32 -5.67 -19.26
CA MET A 5 -13.67 -5.80 -17.93
C MET A 5 -14.02 -7.18 -17.35
N LYS A 6 -13.36 -8.23 -17.84
CA LYS A 6 -13.46 -9.60 -17.27
C LYS A 6 -12.20 -9.98 -16.49
N GLY A 7 -11.83 -9.17 -15.51
CA GLY A 7 -10.59 -9.37 -14.74
C GLY A 7 -10.68 -9.09 -13.25
N PHE A 8 -11.89 -9.03 -12.67
CA PHE A 8 -12.08 -8.65 -11.26
C PHE A 8 -12.86 -9.67 -10.42
N GLU A 9 -13.13 -10.87 -10.96
CA GLU A 9 -14.01 -11.86 -10.31
C GLU A 9 -13.30 -13.05 -9.65
N GLU A 10 -12.00 -12.97 -9.41
CA GLU A 10 -11.24 -14.07 -8.77
C GLU A 10 -10.57 -13.65 -7.45
N PHE A 11 -11.29 -12.91 -6.60
CA PHE A 11 -10.94 -12.76 -5.18
C PHE A 11 -11.87 -13.65 -4.34
N ASN A 12 -11.73 -14.97 -4.49
CA ASN A 12 -12.43 -15.99 -3.69
C ASN A 12 -11.43 -16.73 -2.78
N SER A 13 -10.51 -15.98 -2.15
CA SER A 13 -9.74 -16.55 -1.03
C SER A 13 -10.57 -16.37 0.23
N SER A 14 -11.03 -17.48 0.78
CA SER A 14 -11.83 -17.57 1.99
C SER A 14 -11.25 -16.70 3.13
N PRO A 15 -12.07 -15.92 3.84
CA PRO A 15 -11.61 -15.06 4.93
C PRO A 15 -10.92 -15.83 6.08
N GLU A 16 -11.16 -17.14 6.21
CA GLU A 16 -10.58 -17.99 7.26
C GLU A 16 -9.07 -18.25 7.09
N GLU A 17 -8.54 -18.32 5.87
CA GLU A 17 -7.09 -18.52 5.65
C GLU A 17 -6.28 -17.23 5.79
N LEU A 18 -6.92 -16.09 5.52
CA LEU A 18 -6.36 -14.78 5.83
C LEU A 18 -6.22 -14.61 7.35
N ASP A 19 -7.19 -15.05 8.14
CA ASP A 19 -7.21 -14.92 9.61
C ASP A 19 -6.03 -15.67 10.26
N GLN A 20 -5.74 -16.90 9.83
CA GLN A 20 -4.67 -17.70 10.42
C GLN A 20 -3.27 -17.16 10.09
N LYS A 21 -3.04 -16.72 8.86
CA LYS A 21 -1.77 -16.08 8.46
C LYS A 21 -1.62 -14.67 9.01
N THR A 22 -2.72 -13.97 9.29
CA THR A 22 -2.72 -12.66 9.96
C THR A 22 -2.37 -12.79 11.44
N ARG A 23 -2.83 -13.83 12.15
CA ARG A 23 -2.49 -14.07 13.56
C ARG A 23 -1.01 -14.39 13.81
N GLU A 24 -0.31 -14.97 12.84
CA GLU A 24 1.16 -15.16 12.94
C GLU A 24 1.93 -13.85 12.69
N LEU A 25 1.36 -12.90 11.92
CA LEU A 25 1.89 -11.55 11.72
C LEU A 25 1.61 -10.61 12.92
N GLU A 26 0.50 -10.81 13.63
CA GLU A 26 0.08 -10.00 14.79
C GLU A 26 1.00 -10.14 16.02
N ASN A 27 1.88 -11.15 16.11
CA ASN A 27 2.55 -11.43 17.37
C ASN A 27 3.58 -10.37 17.79
N ASN A 28 4.36 -9.77 16.87
CA ASN A 28 5.20 -8.60 17.16
C ASN A 28 5.97 -8.10 15.93
N ARG A 29 5.31 -7.77 14.81
CA ARG A 29 5.99 -7.04 13.74
C ARG A 29 5.06 -5.99 13.15
N SER A 30 5.15 -4.76 13.64
CA SER A 30 4.92 -3.61 12.77
C SER A 30 5.88 -3.77 11.60
N VAL A 31 5.37 -4.22 10.47
CA VAL A 31 6.17 -4.30 9.25
C VAL A 31 6.39 -2.85 8.83
N PRO A 32 7.63 -2.37 8.75
CA PRO A 32 7.88 -1.00 8.36
C PRO A 32 7.26 -0.78 6.98
N VAL A 33 6.62 0.38 6.81
CA VAL A 33 5.93 0.75 5.57
C VAL A 33 6.83 0.60 4.34
N GLU A 34 8.15 0.79 4.51
CA GLU A 34 9.19 0.62 3.49
C GLU A 34 9.29 -0.81 2.94
N GLN A 35 8.96 -1.83 3.74
CA GLN A 35 8.93 -3.22 3.28
C GLN A 35 7.68 -3.57 2.50
N VAL A 36 6.62 -2.78 2.65
CA VAL A 36 5.36 -2.96 1.93
C VAL A 36 5.34 -2.08 0.68
N LEU A 37 5.58 -0.78 0.85
CA LEU A 37 5.82 0.21 -0.19
C LEU A 37 7.27 0.14 -0.70
N THR A 38 7.60 -1.02 -1.26
CA THR A 38 8.92 -1.27 -1.84
C THR A 38 9.23 -0.30 -2.99
N PRO A 39 10.51 -0.05 -3.30
CA PRO A 39 10.91 0.79 -4.43
C PRO A 39 10.30 0.34 -5.77
N ASP A 40 10.10 -0.98 -5.97
CA ASP A 40 9.45 -1.53 -7.16
C ASP A 40 7.96 -1.13 -7.23
N PHE A 41 7.25 -1.22 -6.11
CA PHE A 41 5.86 -0.77 -6.00
C PHE A 41 5.76 0.74 -6.26
N MET A 42 6.63 1.53 -5.65
CA MET A 42 6.65 2.98 -5.80
C MET A 42 6.98 3.40 -7.23
N ALA A 43 7.91 2.73 -7.91
CA ALA A 43 8.21 2.97 -9.31
C ALA A 43 7.02 2.59 -10.21
N LYS A 44 6.32 1.49 -9.88
CA LYS A 44 5.19 0.97 -10.64
C LYS A 44 3.94 1.85 -10.55
N TYR A 45 3.64 2.42 -9.38
CA TYR A 45 2.38 3.11 -9.14
C TYR A 45 2.49 4.62 -8.88
N ALA A 46 3.63 5.09 -8.38
CA ALA A 46 3.86 6.47 -7.94
C ALA A 46 5.08 7.12 -8.60
N ASN A 47 5.67 6.46 -9.61
CA ASN A 47 6.88 6.87 -10.33
C ASN A 47 8.00 7.42 -9.44
N SER A 48 8.13 6.86 -8.23
CA SER A 48 9.01 7.35 -7.19
C SER A 48 10.02 6.28 -6.81
N ALA A 49 11.22 6.71 -6.42
CA ALA A 49 12.32 5.79 -6.11
C ALA A 49 12.05 4.97 -4.84
N SER A 50 11.44 5.59 -3.83
CA SER A 50 11.09 4.99 -2.54
C SER A 50 9.93 5.73 -1.91
N VAL A 51 9.28 5.12 -0.93
CA VAL A 51 8.22 5.75 -0.12
C VAL A 51 8.74 6.99 0.62
N GLU A 52 9.96 6.95 1.15
CA GLU A 52 10.60 8.11 1.81
C GLU A 52 10.73 9.29 0.84
N HIS A 53 11.23 9.04 -0.37
CA HIS A 53 11.41 10.07 -1.38
C HIS A 53 10.07 10.62 -1.88
N PHE A 54 9.02 9.80 -1.89
CA PHE A 54 7.66 10.22 -2.22
C PHE A 54 7.12 11.20 -1.17
N PHE A 55 7.23 10.87 0.12
CA PHE A 55 6.82 11.78 1.18
C PHE A 55 7.68 13.05 1.21
N GLU A 56 9.01 12.92 1.09
CA GLU A 56 9.91 14.07 1.07
C GLU A 56 9.60 15.02 -0.10
N ALA A 57 9.32 14.47 -1.29
CA ALA A 57 8.90 15.25 -2.45
C ALA A 57 7.53 15.93 -2.25
N GLY A 58 6.63 15.33 -1.47
CA GLY A 58 5.36 15.92 -1.03
C GLY A 58 5.48 16.89 0.16
N GLY A 59 6.66 17.00 0.78
CA GLY A 59 6.89 17.79 1.99
C GLY A 59 6.36 17.13 3.27
N PHE A 60 6.05 15.84 3.23
CA PHE A 60 5.66 15.03 4.38
C PHE A 60 6.90 14.32 4.95
N LEU A 61 7.06 14.31 6.26
CA LEU A 61 8.22 13.70 6.90
C LEU A 61 7.75 12.61 7.84
N VAL A 62 7.71 11.38 7.32
CA VAL A 62 7.13 10.24 8.02
C VAL A 62 8.25 9.33 8.50
N LYS A 63 8.44 9.24 9.81
CA LYS A 63 9.48 8.39 10.41
C LYS A 63 8.94 7.20 11.17
N ASN A 64 7.70 7.29 11.66
CA ASN A 64 7.04 6.25 12.45
C ASN A 64 5.53 6.27 12.18
N ASP A 65 4.83 5.23 12.60
CA ASP A 65 3.37 5.14 12.48
C ASP A 65 2.63 6.30 13.15
N GLU A 66 3.14 6.86 14.25
CA GLU A 66 2.56 8.05 14.89
C GLU A 66 2.69 9.32 14.04
N ASP A 67 3.81 9.51 13.34
CA ASP A 67 3.97 10.60 12.37
C ASP A 67 2.96 10.42 11.25
N PHE A 68 2.69 9.16 10.86
CA PHE A 68 1.70 8.79 9.88
C PHE A 68 0.28 9.23 10.25
N ASP A 69 -0.13 8.93 11.48
CA ASP A 69 -1.46 9.31 12.00
C ASP A 69 -1.58 10.83 12.17
N ALA A 70 -0.46 11.50 12.47
CA ALA A 70 -0.38 12.96 12.55
C ALA A 70 -0.33 13.66 11.18
N LEU A 71 -0.13 12.92 10.08
CA LEU A 71 -0.14 13.52 8.76
C LEU A 71 -1.52 14.08 8.43
N PRO A 72 -1.59 15.29 7.85
CA PRO A 72 -2.84 15.81 7.36
C PRO A 72 -3.31 14.95 6.17
N GLN A 73 -4.42 14.22 6.36
CA GLN A 73 -4.91 13.26 5.38
C GLN A 73 -5.32 13.93 4.06
N GLU A 74 -6.09 15.01 4.08
CA GLU A 74 -6.52 15.71 2.86
C GLU A 74 -5.38 16.09 1.89
N PRO A 75 -4.32 16.80 2.32
CA PRO A 75 -3.22 17.14 1.42
C PRO A 75 -2.39 15.92 1.02
N LEU A 76 -2.30 14.90 1.87
CA LEU A 76 -1.63 13.65 1.52
C LEU A 76 -2.41 12.88 0.43
N ASP A 77 -3.72 12.74 0.59
CA ASP A 77 -4.60 12.11 -0.39
C ASP A 77 -4.58 12.87 -1.71
N GLN A 78 -4.59 14.21 -1.67
CA GLN A 78 -4.44 15.02 -2.87
C GLN A 78 -3.09 14.75 -3.55
N TYR A 79 -2.00 14.76 -2.79
CA TYR A 79 -0.67 14.47 -3.34
C TYR A 79 -0.61 13.08 -3.98
N VAL A 80 -1.19 12.07 -3.32
CA VAL A 80 -1.28 10.70 -3.84
C VAL A 80 -2.08 10.64 -5.15
N ARG A 81 -3.22 11.36 -5.25
CA ARG A 81 -3.98 11.47 -6.51
C ARG A 81 -3.17 12.11 -7.64
N GLU A 82 -2.35 13.10 -7.31
CA GLU A 82 -1.59 13.86 -8.31
C GLU A 82 -0.35 13.11 -8.79
N THR A 83 0.24 12.27 -7.94
CA THR A 83 1.56 11.64 -8.19
C THR A 83 1.50 10.13 -8.36
N SER A 84 0.37 9.50 -8.05
CA SER A 84 0.17 8.06 -8.17
C SER A 84 -1.15 7.72 -8.87
N SER A 85 -1.39 6.44 -9.07
CA SER A 85 -2.66 5.94 -9.64
C SER A 85 -3.77 5.74 -8.60
N PHE A 86 -3.56 6.16 -7.34
CA PHE A 86 -4.48 5.91 -6.23
C PHE A 86 -5.25 7.18 -5.82
N ASP A 87 -6.47 6.99 -5.29
CA ASP A 87 -7.33 8.11 -4.87
C ASP A 87 -7.01 8.59 -3.45
N SER A 88 -6.36 7.74 -2.66
CA SER A 88 -5.98 8.03 -1.27
C SER A 88 -4.72 7.29 -0.90
N PHE A 89 -3.98 7.81 0.07
CA PHE A 89 -2.79 7.12 0.59
C PHE A 89 -3.14 5.75 1.17
N GLN A 90 -4.29 5.65 1.83
CA GLN A 90 -4.76 4.39 2.40
C GLN A 90 -5.04 3.32 1.32
N ASP A 91 -5.54 3.72 0.15
CA ASP A 91 -5.77 2.81 -0.99
C ASP A 91 -4.42 2.31 -1.56
N MET A 92 -3.43 3.21 -1.62
CA MET A 92 -2.06 2.86 -2.01
C MET A 92 -1.45 1.82 -1.06
N VAL A 93 -1.60 2.02 0.26
CA VAL A 93 -1.10 1.08 1.26
C VAL A 93 -1.85 -0.24 1.21
N ASP A 94 -3.18 -0.24 1.15
CA ASP A 94 -3.97 -1.47 1.05
C ASP A 94 -3.52 -2.30 -0.17
N LYS A 95 -3.30 -1.66 -1.32
CA LYS A 95 -2.79 -2.34 -2.51
C LYS A 95 -1.39 -2.91 -2.29
N ALA A 96 -0.49 -2.16 -1.67
CA ALA A 96 0.86 -2.59 -1.39
C ALA A 96 0.91 -3.75 -0.38
N VAL A 97 0.10 -3.68 0.68
CA VAL A 97 -0.06 -4.75 1.68
C VAL A 97 -0.56 -6.02 1.01
N ARG A 98 -1.58 -5.93 0.14
CA ARG A 98 -2.08 -7.09 -0.60
C ARG A 98 -0.99 -7.73 -1.47
N GLU A 99 -0.23 -6.94 -2.23
CA GLU A 99 0.89 -7.45 -3.04
C GLU A 99 1.98 -8.09 -2.16
N TYR A 100 2.31 -7.47 -1.02
CA TYR A 100 3.28 -8.00 -0.06
C TYR A 100 2.82 -9.33 0.56
N ILE A 101 1.55 -9.42 0.95
CA ILE A 101 0.94 -10.63 1.49
C ILE A 101 0.96 -11.71 0.40
N VAL A 102 0.46 -11.45 -0.81
CA VAL A 102 0.49 -12.42 -1.92
C VAL A 102 1.91 -12.93 -2.16
N ARG A 103 2.90 -12.04 -2.19
CA ARG A 103 4.33 -12.38 -2.37
C ARG A 103 4.90 -13.23 -1.24
N ASN A 104 4.55 -12.93 0.02
CA ASN A 104 5.04 -13.70 1.18
C ASN A 104 4.29 -15.02 1.38
N LEU A 105 3.02 -15.08 0.96
CA LEU A 105 2.17 -16.25 1.15
C LEU A 105 2.36 -17.32 0.06
N GLY A 106 3.07 -17.01 -1.03
CA GLY A 106 3.60 -17.99 -1.98
C GLY A 106 2.56 -18.58 -2.94
N PHE A 107 1.58 -17.79 -3.37
CA PHE A 107 0.71 -18.15 -4.49
C PHE A 107 1.39 -17.87 -5.84
#